data_AF-A0A9D2NUN2-F1
#
_entry.id   AF-A0A9D2NUN2-F1
#
_cell.length_a   1.000
_cell.length_b   1.000
_cell.length_c   1.000
_cell.angle_alpha   90.00
_cell.angle_beta   90.00
_cell.angle_gamma   90.00
#
_symmetry.space_group_name_H-M   'P 1'
#
loop_
_entity.id
_entity.type
_entity.pdbx_description
1 polymer ?
#
loop_
_entity_poly.entity_id
_entity_poly.type
_entity_poly.pdbx_seq_one_letter_code
_entity_poly.pdbx_strand_id
1 'polypeptide(L)'
;MITNMDVISLYGSEDGVLNREKYLDYRGNLPKSTEEIIIEGGNHAGFGSYGLQDGDGESLISGEDQVEITADALANFISRIGNRRIKN
;
A
#
# COMPACT_ATOMS: atom_id res chain seq x y z
N MET A 1 -1.47 -6.63 19.39
CA MET A 1 -1.79 -5.35 18.72
C MET A 1 -0.59 -4.44 18.85
N ILE A 2 -0.02 -3.99 17.73
CA ILE A 2 1.06 -3.00 17.73
C ILE A 2 0.41 -1.62 17.93
N THR A 3 0.85 -0.84 18.92
CA THR A 3 0.18 0.41 19.31
C THR A 3 1.02 1.67 19.14
N ASN A 4 2.34 1.55 18.99
CA ASN A 4 3.26 2.69 18.90
C ASN A 4 4.16 2.61 17.66
N MET A 5 3.54 2.49 16.48
CA MET A 5 4.24 2.51 15.19
C MET A 5 3.37 3.21 14.15
N ASP A 6 3.98 4.08 13.36
CA ASP A 6 3.32 4.65 12.18
C ASP A 6 3.34 3.59 11.07
N VAL A 7 2.17 3.24 10.53
CA VAL A 7 2.02 2.19 9.53
C VAL A 7 1.19 2.71 8.36
N ILE A 8 1.60 2.32 7.16
CA ILE A 8 0.83 2.46 5.91
C ILE A 8 0.65 1.07 5.31
N SER A 9 -0.56 0.77 4.86
CA SER A 9 -0.91 -0.39 4.04
C SER A 9 -1.31 0.13 2.67
N LEU A 10 -0.63 -0.32 1.62
CA LEU A 10 -0.80 0.19 0.27
C LEU A 10 -0.77 -0.98 -0.71
N TYR A 11 -1.81 -1.12 -1.51
CA TYR A 11 -2.00 -2.23 -2.46
C TYR A 11 -2.83 -1.78 -3.67
N GLY A 12 -2.77 -2.53 -4.78
CA GLY A 12 -3.59 -2.28 -5.97
C GLY A 12 -5.01 -2.85 -5.85
N SER A 13 -6.02 -2.28 -6.52
CA SER A 13 -7.40 -2.82 -6.54
C SER A 13 -7.50 -4.15 -7.28
N GLU A 14 -6.69 -4.31 -8.33
CA GLU A 14 -6.65 -5.50 -9.18
C GLU A 14 -5.65 -6.55 -8.68
N ASP A 15 -4.97 -6.31 -7.55
CA ASP A 15 -4.06 -7.29 -6.95
C ASP A 15 -4.84 -8.55 -6.52
N GLY A 16 -4.72 -9.60 -7.35
CA GLY A 16 -5.28 -10.93 -7.15
C GLY A 16 -4.37 -11.88 -6.36
N VAL A 17 -3.11 -11.51 -6.10
CA VAL A 17 -2.17 -12.28 -5.28
C VAL A 17 -2.44 -12.04 -3.79
N LEU A 18 -2.83 -10.81 -3.42
CA LEU A 18 -3.18 -10.45 -2.05
C LEU A 18 -4.48 -11.14 -1.62
N ASN A 19 -4.36 -12.03 -0.64
CA ASN A 19 -5.52 -12.64 0.00
C ASN A 19 -6.29 -11.61 0.85
N ARG A 20 -7.37 -11.06 0.29
CA ARG A 20 -8.21 -10.02 0.90
C ARG A 20 -8.90 -10.45 2.18
N GLU A 21 -9.38 -11.68 2.23
CA GLU A 21 -10.05 -12.22 3.42
C GLU A 21 -9.09 -12.26 4.61
N LYS A 22 -7.89 -12.83 4.41
CA LYS A 22 -6.85 -12.85 5.44
C LYS A 22 -6.40 -11.44 5.82
N TYR A 23 -6.29 -10.55 4.85
CA TYR A 23 -5.94 -9.16 5.15
C TYR A 23 -6.97 -8.53 6.09
N LEU A 24 -8.27 -8.70 5.83
CA LEU A 24 -9.35 -8.20 6.70
C LEU A 24 -9.34 -8.88 8.08
N ASP A 25 -9.15 -10.20 8.14
CA ASP A 25 -9.06 -10.97 9.39
C ASP A 25 -7.94 -10.45 10.30
N TYR A 26 -6.80 -10.09 9.72
CA TYR A 26 -5.63 -9.62 10.45
C TYR A 26 -5.49 -8.10 10.52
N ARG A 27 -6.37 -7.32 9.89
CA ARG A 27 -6.32 -5.85 9.89
C ARG A 27 -6.34 -5.26 11.30
N GLY A 28 -6.99 -5.95 12.23
CA GLY A 28 -7.04 -5.61 13.66
C GLY A 28 -5.70 -5.74 14.40
N ASN A 29 -4.70 -6.38 13.82
CA ASN A 29 -3.34 -6.44 14.39
C ASN A 29 -2.55 -5.15 14.18
N LEU A 30 -2.92 -4.38 13.15
CA LEU A 30 -2.29 -3.11 12.83
C LEU A 30 -2.81 -2.00 13.76
N PRO A 31 -2.01 -0.94 14.01
CA PRO A 31 -2.48 0.25 14.71
C PRO A 31 -3.77 0.80 14.10
N LYS A 32 -4.67 1.34 14.94
CA LYS A 32 -5.87 2.03 14.45
C LYS A 32 -5.55 3.24 13.58
N SER A 33 -4.39 3.85 13.78
CA SER A 33 -3.85 4.96 13.00
C SER A 33 -3.21 4.53 11.68
N THR A 34 -3.24 3.24 11.33
CA THR A 34 -2.71 2.76 10.05
C THR A 34 -3.47 3.41 8.92
N GLU A 35 -2.74 4.07 8.02
CA GLU A 35 -3.29 4.56 6.77
C GLU A 35 -3.42 3.42 5.77
N GLU A 36 -4.57 3.33 5.12
CA GLU A 36 -4.81 2.34 4.08
C GLU A 36 -5.07 3.07 2.76
N ILE A 37 -4.35 2.66 1.73
CA ILE A 37 -4.46 3.23 0.38
C ILE A 37 -4.65 2.09 -0.60
N ILE A 38 -5.69 2.22 -1.42
CA ILE A 38 -5.96 1.34 -2.55
C ILE A 38 -5.60 2.11 -3.81
N ILE A 39 -4.66 1.58 -4.59
CA ILE A 39 -4.32 2.12 -5.91
C ILE A 39 -5.33 1.53 -6.90
N GLU A 40 -6.34 2.31 -7.24
CA GLU A 40 -7.35 1.93 -8.22
C GLU A 40 -6.69 1.58 -9.57
N GLY A 41 -7.00 0.41 -10.10
CA GLY A 41 -6.44 -0.14 -11.32
C GLY A 41 -5.04 -0.75 -11.18
N GLY A 42 -4.36 -0.59 -10.04
CA GLY A 42 -3.05 -1.19 -9.82
C GLY A 42 -3.14 -2.68 -9.47
N ASN A 43 -2.05 -3.43 -9.71
CA ASN A 43 -1.94 -4.85 -9.35
C ASN A 43 -0.69 -5.12 -8.46
N HIS A 44 -0.41 -6.37 -8.13
CA HIS A 44 0.73 -6.79 -7.31
C HIS A 44 2.08 -6.52 -7.99
N ALA A 45 2.22 -6.92 -9.25
CA ALA A 45 3.48 -6.83 -9.99
C ALA A 45 3.92 -5.38 -10.24
N GLY A 46 2.97 -4.45 -10.31
CA GLY A 46 3.23 -3.02 -10.48
C GLY A 46 4.12 -2.41 -9.40
N PHE A 47 4.24 -3.04 -8.22
CA PHE A 47 5.19 -2.62 -7.18
C PHE A 47 6.64 -3.03 -7.45
N GLY A 48 6.86 -4.08 -8.24
CA GLY A 48 8.15 -4.76 -8.34
C GLY A 48 8.88 -4.62 -9.67
N SER A 49 8.24 -4.13 -10.73
CA SER A 49 8.79 -4.16 -12.11
C SER A 49 9.29 -5.56 -12.56
N TYR A 50 8.78 -6.63 -11.95
CA TYR A 50 9.21 -8.01 -12.24
C TYR A 50 8.45 -8.65 -13.42
N GLY A 51 7.51 -7.91 -14.04
CA GLY A 51 6.61 -8.42 -15.06
C GLY A 51 5.39 -9.15 -14.48
N LEU A 52 4.56 -9.71 -15.36
CA LEU A 52 3.32 -10.39 -14.98
C LEU A 52 3.56 -11.53 -13.99
N GLN A 53 2.71 -11.61 -12.96
CA GLN A 53 2.71 -12.71 -12.00
C GLN A 53 1.45 -13.57 -12.14
N ASP A 54 1.60 -14.86 -11.87
CA ASP A 54 0.47 -15.79 -11.88
C ASP A 54 -0.50 -15.44 -10.73
N GLY A 55 -1.79 -15.32 -11.06
CA GLY A 55 -2.84 -14.93 -10.11
C GLY A 55 -2.94 -13.44 -9.77
N ASP A 56 -2.07 -12.59 -10.31
CA ASP A 56 -2.01 -11.16 -9.99
C ASP A 56 -3.18 -10.33 -10.55
N GLY A 57 -3.77 -10.76 -11.66
CA GLY A 57 -4.72 -9.92 -12.38
C GLY A 57 -4.04 -8.91 -13.30
N GLU A 58 -4.84 -8.29 -14.18
CA GLU A 58 -4.36 -7.33 -15.18
C GLU A 58 -4.42 -5.91 -14.62
N SER A 59 -3.30 -5.19 -14.63
CA SER A 59 -3.27 -3.77 -14.26
C SER A 59 -4.03 -2.93 -15.29
N LEU A 60 -4.88 -2.03 -14.81
CA LEU A 60 -5.61 -1.04 -15.62
C LEU A 60 -4.84 0.28 -15.79
N ILE A 61 -3.73 0.43 -15.07
CA ILE A 61 -2.79 1.56 -15.17
C ILE A 61 -1.41 1.09 -15.61
N SER A 62 -0.58 2.01 -16.10
CA SER A 62 0.80 1.66 -16.46
C SER A 62 1.63 1.34 -15.20
N GLY A 63 2.72 0.57 -15.40
CA GLY A 63 3.67 0.33 -14.33
C GLY A 63 4.32 1.62 -13.84
N GLU A 64 4.60 2.56 -14.74
CA GLU A 64 5.09 3.89 -14.37
C GLU A 64 4.09 4.65 -13.48
N ASP A 65 2.81 4.69 -13.85
CA ASP A 65 1.77 5.37 -13.06
C ASP A 65 1.66 4.76 -11.66
N GLN A 66 1.66 3.42 -11.55
CA GLN A 66 1.60 2.75 -10.25
C GLN A 66 2.83 3.06 -9.38
N VAL A 67 4.02 3.12 -9.98
CA VAL A 67 5.26 3.50 -9.27
C VAL A 67 5.20 4.95 -8.80
N GLU A 68 4.71 5.86 -9.63
CA GLU A 68 4.56 7.28 -9.28
C GLU A 68 3.58 7.47 -8.12
N ILE A 69 2.39 6.86 -8.20
CA ILE A 69 1.38 6.89 -7.14
C ILE A 69 1.94 6.32 -5.83
N THR A 70 2.68 5.20 -5.92
CA THR A 70 3.33 4.56 -4.77
C THR A 70 4.38 5.48 -4.13
N ALA A 71 5.24 6.09 -4.95
CA ALA A 71 6.28 6.99 -4.48
C ALA A 71 5.70 8.23 -3.78
N ASP A 72 4.67 8.83 -4.37
CA ASP A 72 3.97 9.99 -3.79
C ASP A 72 3.29 9.66 -2.48
N ALA A 73 2.60 8.52 -2.39
CA ALA A 73 1.97 8.06 -1.16
C ALA A 73 3.00 7.89 -0.03
N LEU A 74 4.13 7.24 -0.31
CA LEU A 74 5.20 7.03 0.67
C LEU A 74 5.89 8.34 1.07
N ALA A 75 6.18 9.23 0.11
CA ALA A 75 6.78 10.53 0.39
C ALA A 75 5.89 11.40 1.29
N ASN A 76 4.59 11.42 1.01
CA ASN A 76 3.60 12.13 1.83
C ASN A 76 3.47 11.52 3.23
N PHE A 77 3.47 10.19 3.34
CA PHE A 77 3.44 9.48 4.61
C PHE A 77 4.67 9.82 5.48
N ILE A 78 5.87 9.69 4.91
CA ILE A 78 7.14 9.99 5.60
C ILE A 78 7.19 11.46 6.04
N SER A 79 6.80 12.39 5.16
CA SER A 79 6.80 13.83 5.47
C SER A 79 5.88 14.16 6.65
N ARG A 80 4.68 13.57 6.71
CA ARG A 80 3.76 13.78 7.85
C ARG A 80 4.31 13.20 9.15
N ILE A 81 4.98 12.06 9.12
CA ILE A 81 5.64 11.48 10.30
C ILE A 81 6.76 12.42 10.78
N GLY A 82 7.63 12.88 9.87
CA GLY A 82 8.70 13.82 10.19
C GLY A 82 8.17 15.10 10.84
N ASN A 83 7.13 15.70 10.24
CA ASN A 83 6.51 16.92 10.75
C ASN A 83 5.87 16.75 12.14
N ARG A 84 5.26 15.58 12.44
CA ARG A 84 4.74 15.29 13.79
C ARG A 84 5.85 15.16 14.82
N ARG A 85 7.00 14.57 14.44
CA ARG A 85 8.14 14.39 15.33
C ARG A 85 8.91 15.66 15.62
N ILE A 86 8.91 16.64 14.70
CA ILE A 86 9.58 17.95 14.91
C ILE A 86 8.74 18.87 15.81
N LYS A 87 7.41 18.73 15.78
CA LYS A 87 6.48 19.59 16.54
C LYS A 87 6.24 19.14 17.99
N ASN A 88 6.70 17.95 18.37
CA ASN A 88 6.59 17.36 19.70
C ASN A 88 7.95 17.35 20.39
#